data_AF-A0A7K4ZWU9-F1
#
_entry.id   AF-A0A7K4ZWU9-F1
#
_cell.length_a   1.000
_cell.length_b   1.000
_cell.length_c   1.000
_cell.angle_alpha   90.00
_cell.angle_beta   90.00
_cell.angle_gamma   90.00
#
_symmetry.space_group_name_H-M   'P 1'
#
loop_
_entity.id
_entity.type
_entity.pdbx_description
1 polymer ?
#
loop_
_entity_poly.entity_id
_entity_poly.type
_entity_poly.pdbx_seq_one_letter_code
_entity_poly.pdbx_strand_id
1 'polypeptide(L)'
;LHPFQSLDVADNELEELPAALADCPRLKEANFKGNRLKDKRLEKMVNNCQVKAILEYLRAGGRGKGKAENTREEARKKKREKQQKDGVDGEQDEVEEASKLLVKVLHVSTPLVVKVSPGIKDVRAFIVCCVLRGVNLEPGNTLRRFLSMQTKLHEDICEKRTAATIATHDLRLVKGPLLYDVQPPEELRITPLGRKEIKAKDLLRQLQLEAEEQRKQKKRQNISGLHRYLQLLDGKDHYPCLVDAEGIVISFPPITNSEKTKIKKDTRDLFLEVTSDTSLQICKDVMDTLILKIAELNRSTLEDKDDSGSDSEPDALCGPVNSNPSQGVQPTNLPLVVEQVRVVDTDGNLKVLYPSKTDLATVSSLLTVIR
;
A
#
# COMPACT_ATOMS: atom_id res chain seq x y z
N LEU A 1 -8.47 -21.46 33.83
CA LEU A 1 -9.82 -21.96 33.46
C LEU A 1 -9.65 -23.26 32.68
N HIS A 2 -10.24 -24.35 33.17
CA HIS A 2 -10.07 -25.70 32.63
C HIS A 2 -10.39 -25.79 31.12
N PRO A 3 -9.70 -26.66 30.35
CA PRO A 3 -10.00 -26.85 28.94
C PRO A 3 -11.35 -27.58 28.81
N PHE A 4 -12.39 -26.83 28.48
CA PHE A 4 -13.73 -27.34 28.23
C PHE A 4 -13.74 -28.13 26.91
N GLN A 5 -13.72 -29.47 26.99
CA GLN A 5 -13.57 -30.36 25.83
C GLN A 5 -14.87 -31.08 25.45
N SER A 6 -15.72 -31.39 26.43
CA SER A 6 -17.01 -32.02 26.26
C SER A 6 -18.11 -31.24 26.99
N LEU A 7 -19.27 -31.11 26.35
CA LEU A 7 -20.46 -30.43 26.89
C LEU A 7 -21.69 -31.32 26.70
N ASP A 8 -22.20 -31.92 27.77
CA ASP A 8 -23.49 -32.61 27.71
C ASP A 8 -24.55 -31.80 28.43
N VAL A 9 -25.54 -31.34 27.67
CA VAL A 9 -26.73 -30.62 28.16
C VAL A 9 -27.99 -31.23 27.55
N ALA A 10 -28.00 -32.55 27.32
CA ALA A 10 -29.17 -33.25 26.83
C ALA A 10 -30.34 -33.21 27.83
N ASP A 11 -31.57 -33.35 27.31
CA ASP A 11 -32.83 -33.46 28.07
C ASP A 11 -33.10 -32.30 29.04
N ASN A 12 -32.72 -31.08 28.64
CA ASN A 12 -33.04 -29.85 29.36
C ASN A 12 -34.14 -29.06 28.63
N GLU A 13 -34.54 -27.93 29.20
CA GLU A 13 -35.55 -27.03 28.62
C GLU A 13 -34.91 -25.84 27.88
N LEU A 14 -33.77 -26.07 27.21
CA LEU A 14 -33.09 -25.00 26.49
C LEU A 14 -33.89 -24.61 25.23
N GLU A 15 -34.23 -23.33 25.11
CA GLU A 15 -34.95 -22.78 23.96
C GLU A 15 -34.02 -22.31 22.84
N GLU A 16 -32.79 -21.91 23.17
CA GLU A 16 -31.81 -21.35 22.23
C GLU A 16 -30.38 -21.75 22.62
N LEU A 17 -29.48 -21.85 21.63
CA LEU A 17 -28.06 -22.10 21.85
C LEU A 17 -27.25 -20.83 21.52
N PRO A 18 -26.44 -20.30 22.46
CA PRO A 18 -25.62 -19.11 22.23
C PRO A 18 -24.58 -19.33 21.13
N ALA A 19 -24.38 -18.32 20.27
CA ALA A 19 -23.33 -18.36 19.24
C ALA A 19 -21.92 -18.48 19.83
N ALA A 20 -21.72 -17.98 21.05
CA ALA A 20 -20.45 -18.08 21.79
C ALA A 20 -19.98 -19.52 22.03
N LEU A 21 -20.87 -20.52 21.98
CA LEU A 21 -20.48 -21.94 22.05
C LEU A 21 -19.65 -22.37 20.83
N ALA A 22 -19.80 -21.71 19.68
CA ALA A 22 -19.01 -21.97 18.47
C ALA A 22 -17.60 -21.34 18.50
N ASP A 23 -17.35 -20.45 19.45
CA ASP A 23 -16.07 -19.76 19.63
C ASP A 23 -15.18 -20.46 20.67
N CYS A 24 -15.67 -21.56 21.28
CA CYS A 24 -14.89 -22.39 22.18
C CYS A 24 -13.82 -23.20 21.41
N PRO A 25 -12.50 -22.92 21.55
CA PRO A 25 -11.46 -23.44 20.66
C PRO A 25 -11.13 -24.93 20.89
N ARG A 26 -11.64 -25.56 21.96
CA ARG A 26 -11.34 -26.94 22.33
C ARG A 26 -12.57 -27.84 22.51
N LEU A 27 -13.78 -27.34 22.21
CA LEU A 27 -15.01 -28.12 22.32
C LEU A 27 -15.10 -29.13 21.15
N LYS A 28 -14.93 -30.42 21.47
CA LYS A 28 -14.91 -31.51 20.48
C LYS A 28 -16.20 -32.33 20.50
N GLU A 29 -16.80 -32.47 21.67
CA GLU A 29 -18.00 -33.27 21.89
C GLU A 29 -19.06 -32.40 22.55
N ALA A 30 -20.26 -32.34 21.96
CA ALA A 30 -21.37 -31.63 22.54
C ALA A 30 -22.68 -32.37 22.29
N ASN A 31 -23.49 -32.55 23.31
CA ASN A 31 -24.77 -33.23 23.24
C ASN A 31 -25.89 -32.27 23.66
N PHE A 32 -26.75 -31.93 22.71
CA PHE A 32 -27.87 -30.98 22.90
C PHE A 32 -29.23 -31.66 22.70
N LYS A 33 -29.29 -32.99 22.61
CA LYS A 33 -30.52 -33.75 22.31
C LYS A 33 -31.57 -33.57 23.42
N GLY A 34 -32.85 -33.70 23.10
CA GLY A 34 -33.92 -33.60 24.10
C GLY A 34 -34.29 -32.18 24.56
N ASN A 35 -33.67 -31.14 23.99
CA ASN A 35 -34.03 -29.74 24.25
C ASN A 35 -35.12 -29.21 23.31
N ARG A 36 -36.02 -28.35 23.82
CA ARG A 36 -37.10 -27.71 23.05
C ARG A 36 -36.64 -26.44 22.34
N LEU A 37 -35.75 -26.59 21.37
CA LEU A 37 -35.15 -25.46 20.65
C LEU A 37 -36.18 -24.75 19.75
N LYS A 38 -36.21 -23.41 19.79
CA LYS A 38 -37.09 -22.56 18.96
C LYS A 38 -36.83 -22.72 17.46
N ASP A 39 -35.58 -22.98 17.07
CA ASP A 39 -35.22 -23.25 15.67
C ASP A 39 -35.43 -24.73 15.33
N LYS A 40 -36.57 -25.04 14.71
CA LYS A 40 -36.92 -26.40 14.23
C LYS A 40 -35.89 -27.02 13.28
N ARG A 41 -35.04 -26.22 12.63
CA ARG A 41 -33.94 -26.72 11.78
C ARG A 41 -32.75 -27.12 12.64
N LEU A 42 -32.39 -26.29 13.63
CA LEU A 42 -31.35 -26.59 14.60
C LEU A 42 -31.72 -27.83 15.43
N GLU A 43 -32.97 -27.95 15.86
CA GLU A 43 -33.50 -29.11 16.57
C GLU A 43 -33.33 -30.42 15.77
N LYS A 44 -33.59 -30.38 14.46
CA LYS A 44 -33.33 -31.52 13.57
C LYS A 44 -31.85 -31.82 13.39
N MET A 45 -31.00 -30.79 13.33
CA MET A 45 -29.55 -30.94 13.20
C MET A 45 -28.92 -31.51 14.46
N VAL A 46 -29.41 -31.12 15.64
CA VAL A 46 -28.94 -31.65 16.93
C VAL A 46 -29.20 -33.16 17.06
N ASN A 47 -30.33 -33.65 16.51
CA ASN A 47 -30.66 -35.07 16.58
C ASN A 47 -29.90 -35.91 15.53
N ASN A 48 -29.57 -35.34 14.37
CA ASN A 48 -29.12 -36.10 13.19
C ASN A 48 -27.71 -35.74 12.65
N CYS A 49 -27.07 -34.67 13.14
CA CYS A 49 -25.81 -34.17 12.57
C CYS A 49 -24.65 -34.18 13.57
N GLN A 50 -23.42 -34.15 13.04
CA GLN A 50 -22.20 -34.05 13.84
C GLN A 50 -22.05 -32.66 14.48
N VAL A 51 -21.43 -32.60 15.65
CA VAL A 51 -21.21 -31.38 16.46
C VAL A 51 -20.61 -30.22 15.66
N LYS A 52 -19.66 -30.50 14.76
CA LYS A 52 -19.05 -29.48 13.90
C LYS A 52 -20.06 -28.72 13.03
N ALA A 53 -21.04 -29.42 12.45
CA ALA A 53 -22.07 -28.80 11.61
C ALA A 53 -23.03 -27.92 12.42
N ILE A 54 -23.26 -28.30 13.68
CA ILE A 54 -24.08 -27.52 14.62
C ILE A 54 -23.35 -26.23 15.00
N LEU A 55 -22.06 -26.31 15.34
CA LEU A 55 -21.24 -25.14 15.68
C LEU A 55 -21.06 -24.18 14.50
N GLU A 56 -20.89 -24.72 13.28
CA GLU A 56 -20.80 -23.89 12.07
C GLU A 56 -22.13 -23.17 11.76
N TYR A 57 -23.26 -23.84 11.96
CA TYR A 57 -24.59 -23.22 11.84
C TYR A 57 -24.82 -22.10 12.87
N LEU A 58 -24.31 -22.29 14.10
CA LEU A 58 -24.35 -21.27 15.15
C LEU A 58 -23.42 -20.09 14.84
N ARG A 59 -22.23 -20.35 14.29
CA ARG A 59 -21.28 -19.30 13.83
C ARG A 59 -21.85 -18.49 12.67
N ALA A 60 -22.62 -19.14 11.78
CA ALA A 60 -23.34 -18.48 10.70
C ALA A 60 -24.62 -17.73 11.17
N GLY A 61 -24.92 -17.73 12.48
CA GLY A 61 -26.00 -16.91 13.05
C GLY A 61 -27.42 -17.49 12.92
N GLY A 62 -27.55 -18.77 12.58
CA GLY A 62 -28.83 -19.48 12.50
C GLY A 62 -29.86 -18.87 11.52
N ARG A 63 -31.09 -19.39 11.51
CA ARG A 63 -32.14 -19.02 10.53
C ARG A 63 -32.73 -17.61 10.70
N GLY A 64 -32.30 -16.85 11.71
CA GLY A 64 -32.97 -15.62 12.15
C GLY A 64 -32.25 -14.30 11.83
N LYS A 65 -30.93 -14.29 11.61
CA LYS A 65 -30.19 -13.03 11.35
C LYS A 65 -30.19 -12.57 9.88
N GLY A 66 -30.69 -13.38 8.94
CA GLY A 66 -30.83 -12.99 7.54
C GLY A 66 -32.10 -12.20 7.18
N LYS A 67 -33.02 -11.96 8.14
CA LYS A 67 -34.27 -11.21 7.88
C LYS A 67 -34.48 -9.98 8.76
N ALA A 68 -33.70 -9.79 9.83
CA ALA A 68 -33.76 -8.58 10.66
C ALA A 68 -32.89 -7.43 10.10
N GLU A 69 -31.94 -7.71 9.19
CA GLU A 69 -31.24 -6.65 8.45
C GLU A 69 -32.14 -6.02 7.37
N ASN A 70 -32.89 -6.81 6.59
CA ASN A 70 -33.69 -6.28 5.49
C ASN A 70 -34.88 -5.40 5.91
N THR A 71 -35.52 -5.65 7.06
CA THR A 71 -36.61 -4.78 7.56
C THR A 71 -36.11 -3.51 8.24
N ARG A 72 -34.90 -3.53 8.82
CA ARG A 72 -34.23 -2.29 9.28
C ARG A 72 -33.74 -1.46 8.10
N GLU A 73 -33.39 -2.10 6.99
CA GLU A 73 -32.96 -1.44 5.76
C GLU A 73 -34.14 -0.82 5.00
N GLU A 74 -35.28 -1.51 4.86
CA GLU A 74 -36.48 -0.92 4.23
C GLU A 74 -37.14 0.19 5.06
N ALA A 75 -37.16 0.07 6.40
CA ALA A 75 -37.65 1.14 7.27
C ALA A 75 -36.70 2.36 7.29
N ARG A 76 -35.38 2.14 7.16
CA ARG A 76 -34.39 3.22 6.97
C ARG A 76 -34.48 3.85 5.58
N LYS A 77 -34.83 3.09 4.54
CA LYS A 77 -34.99 3.60 3.16
C LYS A 77 -36.26 4.45 3.01
N LYS A 78 -37.40 4.03 3.59
CA LYS A 78 -38.63 4.85 3.62
C LYS A 78 -38.55 6.06 4.55
N LYS A 79 -37.72 6.04 5.59
CA LYS A 79 -37.44 7.23 6.42
C LYS A 79 -36.44 8.17 5.76
N ARG A 80 -35.46 7.65 5.00
CA ARG A 80 -34.52 8.45 4.18
C ARG A 80 -35.22 9.15 3.00
N GLU A 81 -36.19 8.52 2.34
CA GLU A 81 -36.93 9.17 1.24
C GLU A 81 -37.93 10.25 1.70
N LYS A 82 -38.32 10.26 2.99
CA LYS A 82 -39.24 11.28 3.53
C LYS A 82 -38.56 12.39 4.35
N GLN A 83 -37.28 12.21 4.73
CA GLN A 83 -36.45 13.25 5.35
C GLN A 83 -35.55 14.00 4.36
N GLN A 84 -35.56 13.63 3.09
CA GLN A 84 -34.83 14.35 2.03
C GLN A 84 -35.65 15.50 1.40
N LYS A 85 -36.70 15.98 2.10
CA LYS A 85 -37.50 17.10 1.62
C LYS A 85 -37.59 18.32 2.54
N ASP A 86 -37.06 18.25 3.77
CA ASP A 86 -37.00 19.42 4.64
C ASP A 86 -35.82 19.30 5.63
N GLY A 87 -34.70 19.97 5.32
CA GLY A 87 -33.77 20.52 6.30
C GLY A 87 -32.59 19.66 6.79
N VAL A 88 -31.38 20.17 6.48
CA VAL A 88 -30.12 20.12 7.25
C VAL A 88 -29.00 19.22 6.67
N ASP A 89 -28.20 19.84 5.79
CA ASP A 89 -26.93 19.43 5.15
C ASP A 89 -25.72 19.28 6.12
N GLY A 90 -25.90 18.74 7.33
CA GLY A 90 -24.85 18.86 8.38
C GLY A 90 -23.97 17.62 8.62
N GLU A 91 -24.57 16.44 8.77
CA GLU A 91 -23.93 15.35 9.55
C GLU A 91 -23.51 14.14 8.71
N GLN A 92 -23.85 14.10 7.42
CA GLN A 92 -23.51 12.96 6.56
C GLN A 92 -22.13 13.09 5.89
N ASP A 93 -21.59 14.30 5.82
CA ASP A 93 -20.23 14.58 5.34
C ASP A 93 -19.15 14.20 6.37
N GLU A 94 -19.42 14.27 7.68
CA GLU A 94 -18.38 14.07 8.71
C GLU A 94 -17.88 12.61 8.82
N VAL A 95 -18.75 11.63 8.59
CA VAL A 95 -18.38 10.21 8.70
C VAL A 95 -17.70 9.69 7.43
N GLU A 96 -18.01 10.26 6.26
CA GLU A 96 -17.30 9.98 5.01
C GLU A 96 -15.93 10.70 4.98
N GLU A 97 -15.84 11.93 5.52
CA GLU A 97 -14.59 12.66 5.75
C GLU A 97 -13.58 11.89 6.62
N ALA A 98 -14.03 11.23 7.69
CA ALA A 98 -13.16 10.52 8.64
C ALA A 98 -12.47 9.25 8.07
N SER A 99 -12.93 8.76 6.91
CA SER A 99 -12.38 7.57 6.24
C SER A 99 -11.41 7.89 5.09
N LYS A 100 -11.28 9.16 4.70
CA LYS A 100 -10.37 9.59 3.64
C LYS A 100 -8.93 9.54 4.14
N LEU A 101 -8.03 8.98 3.32
CA LEU A 101 -6.59 9.02 3.55
C LEU A 101 -6.13 10.49 3.44
N LEU A 102 -5.57 11.04 4.51
CA LEU A 102 -5.09 12.42 4.51
C LEU A 102 -3.72 12.49 3.83
N VAL A 103 -3.70 12.94 2.56
CA VAL A 103 -2.47 13.26 1.83
C VAL A 103 -2.44 14.76 1.56
N LYS A 104 -1.58 15.48 2.27
CA LYS A 104 -1.37 16.91 2.06
C LYS A 104 -0.47 17.11 0.85
N VAL A 105 -0.96 17.76 -0.21
CA VAL A 105 -0.13 18.08 -1.37
C VAL A 105 0.40 19.49 -1.23
N LEU A 106 1.66 19.61 -0.82
CA LEU A 106 2.32 20.90 -0.80
C LEU A 106 2.68 21.32 -2.22
N HIS A 107 2.01 22.36 -2.70
CA HIS A 107 2.35 23.08 -3.93
C HIS A 107 3.57 24.00 -3.75
N VAL A 108 4.38 23.74 -2.72
CA VAL A 108 5.61 24.47 -2.47
C VAL A 108 6.67 23.84 -3.36
N SER A 109 7.20 24.66 -4.27
CA SER A 109 8.36 24.32 -5.09
C SER A 109 9.47 23.74 -4.21
N THR A 110 9.72 22.44 -4.31
CA THR A 110 10.90 21.85 -3.66
C THR A 110 12.18 22.43 -4.26
N PRO A 111 13.28 22.43 -3.49
CA PRO A 111 14.59 22.76 -4.04
C PRO A 111 15.07 21.71 -5.06
N LEU A 112 14.42 20.54 -5.13
CA LEU A 112 14.82 19.45 -6.02
C LEU A 112 14.27 19.68 -7.42
N VAL A 113 15.18 19.89 -8.37
CA VAL A 113 14.87 20.05 -9.79
C VAL A 113 15.57 18.94 -10.56
N VAL A 114 14.84 18.33 -11.49
CA VAL A 114 15.36 17.32 -12.42
C VAL A 114 15.54 17.98 -13.78
N LYS A 115 16.77 17.99 -14.29
CA LYS A 115 17.11 18.45 -15.64
C LYS A 115 17.08 17.26 -16.59
N VAL A 116 16.50 17.44 -17.77
CA VAL A 116 16.38 16.39 -18.78
C VAL A 116 17.24 16.75 -19.98
N SER A 117 18.10 15.81 -20.38
CA SER A 117 18.93 15.91 -21.58
C SER A 117 18.13 15.60 -22.85
N PRO A 118 18.39 16.28 -23.99
CA PRO A 118 17.65 16.04 -25.23
C PRO A 118 17.83 14.62 -25.81
N GLY A 119 18.98 13.97 -25.56
CA GLY A 119 19.29 12.62 -26.05
C GLY A 119 18.41 11.52 -25.47
N ILE A 120 17.67 11.80 -24.39
CA ILE A 120 16.80 10.83 -23.74
C ILE A 120 15.57 10.47 -24.57
N LYS A 121 15.18 11.34 -25.52
CA LYS A 121 13.97 11.17 -26.34
C LYS A 121 14.00 9.88 -27.16
N ASP A 122 15.18 9.46 -27.60
CA ASP A 122 15.36 8.29 -28.47
C ASP A 122 15.38 6.98 -27.67
N VAL A 123 15.61 7.04 -26.36
CA VAL A 123 15.75 5.86 -25.51
C VAL A 123 14.56 5.67 -24.59
N ARG A 124 14.20 6.69 -23.80
CA ARG A 124 13.11 6.65 -22.80
C ARG A 124 12.66 8.07 -22.40
N ALA A 125 11.86 8.68 -23.26
CA ALA A 125 11.60 10.12 -23.28
C ALA A 125 10.93 10.73 -22.02
N PHE A 126 10.12 9.96 -21.29
CA PHE A 126 9.25 10.51 -20.25
C PHE A 126 9.74 10.17 -18.85
N ILE A 127 9.77 11.18 -17.98
CA ILE A 127 10.06 11.05 -16.55
C ILE A 127 9.08 11.90 -15.74
N VAL A 128 8.56 11.32 -14.67
CA VAL A 128 7.72 11.97 -13.67
C VAL A 128 8.33 11.72 -12.30
N CYS A 129 8.45 12.76 -11.48
CA CYS A 129 9.02 12.66 -10.16
C CYS A 129 8.11 13.33 -9.12
N CYS A 130 8.14 12.83 -7.89
CA CYS A 130 7.60 13.53 -6.73
C CYS A 130 8.43 13.21 -5.48
N VAL A 131 8.29 14.04 -4.46
CA VAL A 131 8.83 13.76 -3.14
C VAL A 131 7.67 13.43 -2.21
N LEU A 132 7.80 12.34 -1.45
CA LEU A 132 6.81 11.91 -0.47
C LEU A 132 7.46 11.92 0.93
N ARG A 133 6.95 12.76 1.83
CA ARG A 133 7.43 12.87 3.21
C ARG A 133 6.45 12.26 4.20
N GLY A 134 7.00 11.82 5.33
CA GLY A 134 6.22 11.29 6.45
C GLY A 134 5.88 9.80 6.30
N VAL A 135 6.61 9.06 5.48
CA VAL A 135 6.45 7.61 5.36
C VAL A 135 7.03 6.93 6.59
N ASN A 136 6.35 5.92 7.13
CA ASN A 136 6.82 5.15 8.28
C ASN A 136 7.13 3.70 7.88
N LEU A 137 8.42 3.40 7.63
CA LEU A 137 8.88 2.06 7.22
C LEU A 137 9.51 1.25 8.37
N GLU A 138 9.63 1.83 9.56
CA GLU A 138 10.26 1.21 10.73
C GLU A 138 9.51 -0.03 11.27
N PRO A 139 8.16 -0.04 11.36
CA PRO A 139 7.47 -1.09 12.10
C PRO A 139 7.49 -2.44 11.39
N GLY A 140 7.85 -3.49 12.14
CA GLY A 140 7.68 -4.90 11.76
C GLY A 140 8.12 -5.23 10.32
N ASN A 141 7.13 -5.59 9.50
CA ASN A 141 7.29 -6.04 8.11
C ASN A 141 6.87 -4.97 7.07
N THR A 142 6.68 -3.71 7.46
CA THR A 142 6.17 -2.66 6.55
C THR A 142 7.11 -2.42 5.36
N LEU A 143 8.43 -2.35 5.57
CA LEU A 143 9.40 -2.24 4.46
C LEU A 143 9.27 -3.40 3.46
N ARG A 144 9.07 -4.63 3.95
CA ARG A 144 8.88 -5.80 3.07
C ARG A 144 7.57 -5.70 2.30
N ARG A 145 6.48 -5.29 2.96
CA ARG A 145 5.18 -5.04 2.31
C ARG A 145 5.28 -3.95 1.25
N PHE A 146 6.01 -2.87 1.51
CA PHE A 146 6.30 -1.80 0.56
C PHE A 146 7.05 -2.34 -0.68
N LEU A 147 8.15 -3.08 -0.49
CA LEU A 147 8.89 -3.67 -1.61
C LEU A 147 8.06 -4.68 -2.42
N SER A 148 7.22 -5.48 -1.75
CA SER A 148 6.28 -6.39 -2.41
C SER A 148 5.21 -5.63 -3.19
N MET A 149 4.65 -4.55 -2.66
CA MET A 149 3.72 -3.68 -3.36
C MET A 149 4.37 -3.08 -4.61
N GLN A 150 5.60 -2.60 -4.52
CA GLN A 150 6.31 -2.02 -5.67
C GLN A 150 6.52 -3.08 -6.76
N THR A 151 6.92 -4.28 -6.37
CA THR A 151 7.09 -5.41 -7.30
C THR A 151 5.77 -5.77 -7.98
N LYS A 152 4.66 -5.77 -7.23
CA LYS A 152 3.33 -6.03 -7.79
C LYS A 152 2.89 -4.96 -8.80
N LEU A 153 3.09 -3.68 -8.48
CA LEU A 153 2.82 -2.58 -9.42
C LEU A 153 3.68 -2.68 -10.68
N HIS A 154 4.93 -3.14 -10.55
CA HIS A 154 5.77 -3.39 -11.71
C HIS A 154 5.25 -4.52 -12.60
N GLU A 155 4.67 -5.56 -12.03
CA GLU A 155 4.10 -6.68 -12.78
C GLU A 155 2.76 -6.32 -13.44
N ASP A 156 1.92 -5.58 -12.72
CA ASP A 156 0.55 -5.26 -13.13
C ASP A 156 0.52 -4.04 -14.07
N ILE A 157 0.61 -2.83 -13.54
CA ILE A 157 0.40 -1.57 -14.29
C ILE A 157 1.60 -1.16 -15.15
N CYS A 158 2.80 -1.64 -14.81
CA CYS A 158 4.01 -1.32 -15.57
C CYS A 158 4.37 -2.38 -16.62
N GLU A 159 3.50 -3.36 -16.86
CA GLU A 159 3.70 -4.46 -17.82
C GLU A 159 5.04 -5.20 -17.65
N LYS A 160 5.46 -5.48 -16.41
CA LYS A 160 6.76 -6.10 -16.08
C LYS A 160 7.95 -5.22 -16.48
N ARG A 161 7.83 -3.93 -16.18
CA ARG A 161 8.81 -2.86 -16.44
C ARG A 161 9.01 -2.49 -17.90
N THR A 162 8.16 -2.97 -18.81
CA THR A 162 8.27 -2.60 -20.22
C THR A 162 7.65 -1.23 -20.47
N ALA A 163 6.40 -1.03 -20.05
CA ALA A 163 5.69 0.23 -20.28
C ALA A 163 6.16 1.36 -19.36
N ALA A 164 6.40 1.07 -18.09
CA ALA A 164 6.86 2.06 -17.10
C ALA A 164 7.85 1.44 -16.12
N THR A 165 8.71 2.25 -15.51
CA THR A 165 9.59 1.80 -14.42
C THR A 165 9.49 2.77 -13.27
N ILE A 166 9.03 2.26 -12.13
CA ILE A 166 9.04 2.92 -10.84
C ILE A 166 10.42 2.72 -10.19
N ALA A 167 11.02 3.78 -9.67
CA ALA A 167 12.11 3.66 -8.70
C ALA A 167 11.86 4.54 -7.47
N THR A 168 12.42 4.07 -6.37
CA THR A 168 12.22 4.63 -5.03
C THR A 168 13.59 4.85 -4.40
N HIS A 169 13.80 6.06 -3.89
CA HIS A 169 15.07 6.51 -3.36
C HIS A 169 14.88 7.13 -1.98
N ASP A 170 15.83 6.94 -1.06
CA ASP A 170 15.86 7.69 0.20
C ASP A 170 16.27 9.14 -0.10
N LEU A 171 15.37 10.09 0.14
CA LEU A 171 15.58 11.50 -0.19
C LEU A 171 16.81 12.08 0.52
N ARG A 172 17.13 11.61 1.74
CA ARG A 172 18.28 12.13 2.52
C ARG A 172 19.62 11.84 1.85
N LEU A 173 19.66 10.80 1.02
CA LEU A 173 20.86 10.35 0.31
C LEU A 173 20.98 10.95 -1.09
N VAL A 174 19.91 11.58 -1.58
CA VAL A 174 19.84 12.18 -2.92
C VAL A 174 20.24 13.66 -2.84
N LYS A 175 21.19 14.08 -3.69
CA LYS A 175 21.67 15.47 -3.75
C LYS A 175 21.25 16.11 -5.07
N GLY A 176 20.44 17.18 -4.96
CA GLY A 176 19.97 17.95 -6.11
C GLY A 176 20.96 19.05 -6.55
N PRO A 177 20.88 19.54 -7.80
CA PRO A 177 19.93 19.15 -8.86
C PRO A 177 20.24 17.78 -9.48
N LEU A 178 19.20 17.09 -9.96
CA LEU A 178 19.34 15.79 -10.63
C LEU A 178 19.40 15.98 -12.14
N LEU A 179 20.14 15.13 -12.84
CA LEU A 179 20.27 15.13 -14.28
C LEU A 179 19.83 13.77 -14.84
N TYR A 180 18.76 13.77 -15.63
CA TYR A 180 18.29 12.63 -16.39
C TYR A 180 18.89 12.70 -17.80
N ASP A 181 19.88 11.85 -18.05
CA ASP A 181 20.72 11.88 -19.24
C ASP A 181 20.89 10.48 -19.85
N VAL A 182 21.49 10.42 -21.03
CA VAL A 182 21.90 9.18 -21.68
C VAL A 182 23.42 9.10 -21.71
N GLN A 183 23.96 7.94 -21.36
CA GLN A 183 25.40 7.69 -21.42
C GLN A 183 25.69 6.43 -22.24
N PRO A 184 26.86 6.37 -22.91
CA PRO A 184 27.33 5.15 -23.54
C PRO A 184 27.45 4.00 -22.51
N PRO A 185 27.10 2.76 -22.87
CA PRO A 185 27.17 1.59 -21.98
C PRO A 185 28.55 1.33 -21.36
N GLU A 186 29.62 1.83 -22.00
CA GLU A 186 31.02 1.61 -21.61
C GLU A 186 31.54 2.61 -20.57
N GLU A 187 30.91 3.79 -20.51
CA GLU A 187 31.21 4.89 -19.60
C GLU A 187 30.30 4.87 -18.37
N LEU A 188 29.04 4.42 -18.55
CA LEU A 188 28.05 4.37 -17.49
C LEU A 188 28.46 3.36 -16.39
N ARG A 189 28.78 3.89 -15.20
CA ARG A 189 29.10 3.10 -14.01
C ARG A 189 28.02 3.28 -12.97
N ILE A 190 27.55 2.15 -12.42
CA ILE A 190 26.55 2.15 -11.35
C ILE A 190 26.97 1.17 -10.27
N THR A 191 26.57 1.44 -9.02
CA THR A 191 26.64 0.46 -7.93
C THR A 191 25.24 -0.11 -7.70
N PRO A 192 24.88 -1.23 -8.37
CA PRO A 192 23.54 -1.79 -8.28
C PRO A 192 23.27 -2.39 -6.90
N LEU A 193 21.99 -2.50 -6.55
CA LEU A 193 21.59 -3.07 -5.26
C LEU A 193 22.23 -4.43 -4.99
N GLY A 194 22.88 -4.56 -3.83
CA GLY A 194 23.50 -5.80 -3.35
C GLY A 194 24.75 -6.25 -4.12
N ARG A 195 25.33 -5.40 -4.97
CA ARG A 195 26.52 -5.70 -5.79
C ARG A 195 27.55 -4.57 -5.68
N LYS A 196 28.77 -4.83 -6.16
CA LYS A 196 29.84 -3.81 -6.26
C LYS A 196 29.63 -2.95 -7.51
N GLU A 197 30.33 -1.82 -7.55
CA GLU A 197 30.34 -0.95 -8.72
C GLU A 197 30.75 -1.73 -9.98
N ILE A 198 29.95 -1.59 -11.03
CA ILE A 198 30.10 -2.29 -12.30
C ILE A 198 29.66 -1.39 -13.45
N LYS A 199 30.18 -1.64 -14.65
CA LYS A 199 29.73 -0.96 -15.87
C LYS A 199 28.33 -1.44 -16.26
N ALA A 200 27.53 -0.56 -16.84
CA ALA A 200 26.16 -0.88 -17.24
C ALA A 200 26.09 -2.02 -18.27
N LYS A 201 27.01 -2.06 -19.25
CA LYS A 201 27.12 -3.14 -20.24
C LYS A 201 27.34 -4.51 -19.59
N ASP A 202 28.27 -4.58 -18.64
CA ASP A 202 28.61 -5.83 -17.94
C ASP A 202 27.47 -6.27 -17.03
N LEU A 203 26.83 -5.33 -16.34
CA LEU A 203 25.65 -5.59 -15.51
C LEU A 203 24.50 -6.16 -16.35
N LEU A 204 24.21 -5.56 -17.51
CA LEU A 204 23.14 -6.04 -18.39
C LEU A 204 23.41 -7.47 -18.85
N ARG A 205 24.65 -7.75 -19.26
CA ARG A 205 25.08 -9.10 -19.67
C ARG A 205 24.97 -10.12 -18.54
N GLN A 206 25.38 -9.76 -17.31
CA GLN A 206 25.24 -10.64 -16.15
C GLN A 206 23.78 -10.96 -15.85
N LEU A 207 22.91 -9.95 -15.85
CA LEU A 207 21.47 -10.14 -15.60
C LEU A 207 20.81 -10.98 -16.71
N GLN A 208 21.21 -10.82 -17.96
CA GLN A 208 20.75 -11.65 -19.08
C GLN A 208 21.16 -13.11 -18.89
N LEU A 209 22.42 -13.38 -18.51
CA LEU A 209 22.91 -14.73 -18.24
C LEU A 209 22.17 -15.37 -17.05
N GLU A 210 22.00 -14.64 -15.94
CA GLU A 210 21.23 -15.09 -14.78
C GLU A 210 19.77 -15.42 -15.19
N ALA A 211 19.15 -14.58 -16.00
CA ALA A 211 17.80 -14.79 -16.52
C ALA A 211 17.69 -16.04 -17.41
N GLU A 212 18.67 -16.26 -18.28
CA GLU A 212 18.75 -17.45 -19.13
C GLU A 212 19.01 -18.73 -18.33
N GLU A 213 19.89 -18.68 -17.34
CA GLU A 213 20.16 -19.80 -16.47
C GLU A 213 18.92 -20.20 -15.66
N GLN A 214 18.22 -19.21 -15.09
CA GLN A 214 16.94 -19.46 -14.41
C GLN A 214 15.88 -20.06 -15.35
N ARG A 215 15.86 -19.65 -16.62
CA ARG A 215 14.99 -20.25 -17.64
C ARG A 215 15.35 -21.72 -17.88
N LYS A 216 16.64 -22.03 -18.01
CA LYS A 216 17.16 -23.40 -18.21
C LYS A 216 16.85 -24.28 -17.00
N GLN A 217 17.12 -23.80 -15.78
CA GLN A 217 16.86 -24.52 -14.53
C GLN A 217 15.36 -24.82 -14.34
N LYS A 218 14.47 -23.87 -14.66
CA LYS A 218 13.01 -24.05 -14.54
C LYS A 218 12.37 -24.82 -15.71
N LYS A 219 13.16 -25.30 -16.69
CA LYS A 219 12.69 -26.00 -17.92
C LYS A 219 11.54 -25.27 -18.64
N ARG A 220 11.52 -23.92 -18.60
CA ARG A 220 10.46 -23.14 -19.25
C ARG A 220 10.86 -22.82 -20.70
N GLN A 221 9.95 -23.08 -21.64
CA GLN A 221 10.17 -22.74 -23.05
C GLN A 221 10.22 -21.23 -23.30
N ASN A 222 9.56 -20.41 -22.48
CA ASN A 222 9.55 -18.95 -22.62
C ASN A 222 10.44 -18.28 -21.55
N ILE A 223 11.15 -17.21 -21.94
CA ILE A 223 11.75 -16.27 -20.99
C ILE A 223 10.60 -15.81 -20.08
N SER A 224 10.77 -15.93 -18.76
CA SER A 224 9.80 -15.37 -17.82
C SER A 224 9.55 -13.93 -18.23
N GLY A 225 8.30 -13.52 -18.46
CA GLY A 225 8.00 -12.14 -18.89
C GLY A 225 8.62 -11.08 -17.98
N LEU A 226 9.01 -11.48 -16.76
CA LEU A 226 9.77 -10.69 -15.80
C LEU A 226 11.13 -10.21 -16.31
N HIS A 227 11.76 -10.83 -17.30
CA HIS A 227 13.07 -10.38 -17.82
C HIS A 227 12.99 -9.70 -19.19
N ARG A 228 11.79 -9.47 -19.72
CA ARG A 228 11.60 -8.82 -21.04
C ARG A 228 12.18 -7.41 -21.07
N TYR A 229 12.18 -6.72 -19.94
CA TYR A 229 12.77 -5.38 -19.82
C TYR A 229 14.30 -5.35 -20.07
N LEU A 230 15.02 -6.47 -19.86
CA LEU A 230 16.47 -6.55 -20.14
C LEU A 230 16.76 -6.50 -21.65
N GLN A 231 15.80 -6.87 -22.49
CA GLN A 231 15.95 -6.82 -23.95
C GLN A 231 15.65 -5.43 -24.52
N LEU A 232 15.00 -4.54 -23.76
CA LEU A 232 14.63 -3.20 -24.23
C LEU A 232 15.83 -2.29 -24.45
N LEU A 233 16.93 -2.56 -23.75
CA LEU A 233 18.19 -1.85 -23.89
C LEU A 233 19.20 -2.61 -24.75
N ASP A 234 18.83 -3.77 -25.27
CA ASP A 234 19.74 -4.57 -26.09
C ASP A 234 19.90 -3.91 -27.48
N GLY A 235 21.15 -3.76 -27.93
CA GLY A 235 21.48 -3.10 -29.19
C GLY A 235 21.33 -1.57 -29.22
N LYS A 236 21.04 -0.90 -28.09
CA LYS A 236 21.03 0.57 -28.02
C LYS A 236 22.44 1.11 -27.72
N ASP A 237 22.83 2.16 -28.44
CA ASP A 237 24.13 2.83 -28.27
C ASP A 237 24.22 3.68 -26.99
N HIS A 238 23.07 4.08 -26.45
CA HIS A 238 22.99 4.95 -25.27
C HIS A 238 21.97 4.41 -24.25
N TYR A 239 22.34 4.47 -22.97
CA TYR A 239 21.55 3.98 -21.85
C TYR A 239 21.08 5.14 -20.97
N PRO A 240 19.80 5.14 -20.53
CA PRO A 240 19.26 6.23 -19.74
C PRO A 240 19.78 6.11 -18.30
N CYS A 241 20.11 7.24 -17.68
CA CYS A 241 20.63 7.27 -16.32
C CYS A 241 20.11 8.51 -15.60
N LEU A 242 19.88 8.37 -14.30
CA LEU A 242 19.64 9.51 -13.43
C LEU A 242 20.87 9.73 -12.57
N VAL A 243 21.43 10.93 -12.65
CA VAL A 243 22.68 11.33 -12.01
C VAL A 243 22.39 12.42 -10.99
N ASP A 244 23.04 12.34 -9.83
CA ASP A 244 22.96 13.37 -8.79
C ASP A 244 23.92 14.55 -9.04
N ALA A 245 23.87 15.55 -8.16
CA ALA A 245 24.75 16.71 -8.23
C ALA A 245 26.25 16.39 -8.03
N GLU A 246 26.58 15.22 -7.47
CA GLU A 246 27.96 14.75 -7.27
C GLU A 246 28.46 13.90 -8.45
N GLY A 247 27.66 13.76 -9.52
CA GLY A 247 28.00 12.96 -10.70
C GLY A 247 27.80 11.45 -10.47
N ILE A 248 27.09 11.05 -9.42
CA ILE A 248 26.82 9.66 -9.09
C ILE A 248 25.53 9.21 -9.76
N VAL A 249 25.56 8.06 -10.43
CA VAL A 249 24.36 7.43 -10.99
C VAL A 249 23.51 6.83 -9.86
N ILE A 250 22.32 7.39 -9.67
CA ILE A 250 21.35 6.96 -8.65
C ILE A 250 20.32 5.96 -9.20
N SER A 251 20.02 6.02 -10.49
CA SER A 251 19.10 5.10 -11.15
C SER A 251 19.54 4.78 -12.57
N PHE A 252 19.33 3.52 -12.97
CA PHE A 252 19.51 3.04 -14.34
C PHE A 252 18.21 2.36 -14.82
N PRO A 253 17.22 3.13 -15.29
CA PRO A 253 15.96 2.59 -15.81
C PRO A 253 16.16 1.80 -17.11
N PRO A 254 15.38 0.73 -17.39
CA PRO A 254 14.42 0.04 -16.54
C PRO A 254 15.06 -1.04 -15.63
N ILE A 255 16.39 -1.05 -15.49
CA ILE A 255 17.16 -2.16 -14.93
C ILE A 255 17.16 -2.14 -13.40
N THR A 256 17.77 -1.13 -12.79
CA THR A 256 18.03 -1.12 -11.35
C THR A 256 18.30 0.27 -10.80
N ASN A 257 18.12 0.41 -9.49
CA ASN A 257 18.53 1.57 -8.70
C ASN A 257 19.90 1.34 -8.03
N SER A 258 20.50 2.44 -7.57
CA SER A 258 21.79 2.44 -6.91
C SER A 258 21.69 2.08 -5.41
N GLU A 259 22.66 1.32 -4.91
CA GLU A 259 22.80 1.00 -3.47
C GLU A 259 22.98 2.27 -2.62
N LYS A 260 23.52 3.34 -3.19
CA LYS A 260 23.72 4.62 -2.49
C LYS A 260 22.41 5.30 -2.08
N THR A 261 21.33 5.09 -2.82
CA THR A 261 20.01 5.70 -2.56
C THR A 261 18.99 4.70 -2.02
N LYS A 262 19.47 3.56 -1.52
CA LYS A 262 18.63 2.46 -1.06
C LYS A 262 17.78 2.87 0.14
N ILE A 263 16.48 2.56 0.05
CA ILE A 263 15.56 2.71 1.16
C ILE A 263 15.89 1.75 2.30
N LYS A 264 15.80 2.26 3.52
CA LYS A 264 16.03 1.52 4.76
C LYS A 264 14.80 1.64 5.66
N LYS A 265 14.80 0.93 6.78
CA LYS A 265 13.70 0.99 7.75
C LYS A 265 13.55 2.39 8.37
N ASP A 266 14.64 3.13 8.53
CA ASP A 266 14.69 4.49 9.07
C ASP A 266 14.35 5.57 8.04
N THR A 267 14.13 5.20 6.77
CA THR A 267 13.78 6.16 5.73
C THR A 267 12.37 6.71 5.97
N ARG A 268 12.27 8.04 6.11
CA ARG A 268 11.01 8.78 6.30
C ARG A 268 10.55 9.55 5.07
N ASP A 269 11.52 9.98 4.27
CA ASP A 269 11.30 10.78 3.08
C ASP A 269 11.77 10.01 1.85
N LEU A 270 10.89 9.89 0.87
CA LEU A 270 11.12 9.17 -0.37
C LEU A 270 11.14 10.13 -1.55
N PHE A 271 12.14 9.97 -2.41
CA PHE A 271 12.10 10.48 -3.77
C PHE A 271 11.58 9.37 -4.68
N LEU A 272 10.48 9.65 -5.38
CA LEU A 272 9.82 8.72 -6.28
C LEU A 272 10.06 9.16 -7.72
N GLU A 273 10.46 8.23 -8.57
CA GLU A 273 10.57 8.43 -10.01
C GLU A 273 9.77 7.38 -10.77
N VAL A 274 9.17 7.80 -11.87
CA VAL A 274 8.53 6.92 -12.85
C VAL A 274 8.99 7.33 -14.24
N THR A 275 9.59 6.39 -14.96
CA THR A 275 10.06 6.59 -16.34
C THR A 275 9.27 5.73 -17.32
N SER A 276 9.01 6.25 -18.52
CA SER A 276 8.34 5.53 -19.63
C SER A 276 8.93 5.94 -20.96
N ASP A 277 8.95 5.00 -21.91
CA ASP A 277 9.23 5.21 -23.32
C ASP A 277 7.96 5.47 -24.14
N THR A 278 6.80 5.06 -23.65
CA THR A 278 5.54 5.09 -24.42
C THR A 278 4.75 6.39 -24.22
N SER A 279 4.49 6.79 -22.97
CA SER A 279 3.60 7.93 -22.69
C SER A 279 3.82 8.54 -21.31
N LEU A 280 3.70 9.87 -21.25
CA LEU A 280 3.68 10.62 -20.00
C LEU A 280 2.46 10.27 -19.13
N GLN A 281 1.31 9.96 -19.75
CA GLN A 281 0.08 9.66 -19.00
C GLN A 281 0.24 8.38 -18.17
N ILE A 282 0.87 7.35 -18.73
CA ILE A 282 1.18 6.10 -18.02
C ILE A 282 2.05 6.41 -16.79
N CYS A 283 3.06 7.28 -16.92
CA CYS A 283 3.87 7.67 -15.78
C CYS A 283 3.05 8.32 -14.66
N LYS A 284 2.11 9.20 -15.01
CA LYS A 284 1.24 9.88 -14.05
C LYS A 284 0.29 8.91 -13.36
N ASP A 285 -0.39 8.04 -14.12
CA ASP A 285 -1.32 7.06 -13.58
C ASP A 285 -0.61 6.06 -12.64
N VAL A 286 0.61 5.65 -13.01
CA VAL A 286 1.46 4.80 -12.18
C VAL A 286 1.89 5.51 -10.90
N MET A 287 2.25 6.79 -10.98
CA MET A 287 2.63 7.59 -9.82
C MET A 287 1.45 7.81 -8.87
N ASP A 288 0.27 8.13 -9.39
CA ASP A 288 -0.97 8.28 -8.62
C ASP A 288 -1.31 6.99 -7.85
N THR A 289 -1.25 5.85 -8.55
CA THR A 289 -1.48 4.52 -7.96
C THR A 289 -0.43 4.17 -6.90
N LEU A 290 0.83 4.53 -7.13
CA LEU A 290 1.92 4.30 -6.18
C LEU A 290 1.69 5.11 -4.89
N ILE A 291 1.38 6.40 -4.99
CA ILE A 291 1.12 7.26 -3.82
C ILE A 291 -0.06 6.72 -3.02
N LEU A 292 -1.14 6.31 -3.69
CA LEU A 292 -2.28 5.66 -3.04
C LEU A 292 -1.89 4.45 -2.21
N LYS A 293 -1.15 3.53 -2.82
CA LYS A 293 -0.77 2.28 -2.15
C LYS A 293 0.17 2.55 -1.00
N ILE A 294 1.04 3.55 -1.10
CA ILE A 294 1.87 3.99 0.02
C ILE A 294 1.00 4.61 1.13
N ALA A 295 -0.03 5.38 0.80
CA ALA A 295 -0.96 5.93 1.79
C ALA A 295 -1.74 4.84 2.53
N GLU A 296 -2.26 3.84 1.83
CA GLU A 296 -2.90 2.65 2.43
C GLU A 296 -1.95 1.89 3.37
N LEU A 297 -0.68 1.71 2.97
CA LEU A 297 0.33 1.04 3.80
C LEU A 297 0.69 1.84 5.05
N ASN A 298 0.78 3.17 4.96
CA ASN A 298 1.04 4.00 6.13
C ASN A 298 -0.13 3.98 7.11
N ARG A 299 -1.38 4.02 6.61
CA ARG A 299 -2.58 3.93 7.45
C ARG A 299 -2.65 2.61 8.21
N SER A 300 -2.53 1.48 7.51
CA SER A 300 -2.55 0.15 8.14
C SER A 300 -1.45 -0.03 9.20
N THR A 301 -0.29 0.60 9.00
CA THR A 301 0.81 0.56 9.98
C THR A 301 0.53 1.39 11.24
N LEU A 302 -0.32 2.42 11.15
CA LEU A 302 -0.76 3.20 12.31
C LEU A 302 -1.83 2.44 13.11
N GLU A 303 -2.79 1.81 12.42
CA GLU A 303 -3.83 0.97 13.06
C GLU A 303 -3.22 -0.23 13.81
N ASP A 304 -2.19 -0.89 13.25
CA ASP A 304 -1.48 -2.00 13.91
C ASP A 304 -0.72 -1.55 15.19
N LYS A 305 -0.37 -0.26 15.32
CA LYS A 305 0.33 0.29 16.50
C LYS A 305 -0.59 0.65 17.66
N ASP A 306 -1.81 1.07 17.36
CA ASP A 306 -2.79 1.44 18.39
C ASP A 306 -3.39 0.18 19.08
N ASP A 307 -3.29 -1.00 18.46
CA ASP A 307 -3.76 -2.26 19.04
C ASP A 307 -2.69 -3.00 19.89
N SER A 308 -1.42 -2.57 19.84
CA SER A 308 -0.29 -3.20 20.54
C SER A 308 0.17 -2.45 21.81
N GLY A 309 -0.68 -1.56 22.33
CA GLY A 309 -0.38 -0.65 23.44
C GLY A 309 -1.17 -0.85 24.74
N SER A 310 -1.72 -2.03 25.04
CA SER A 310 -2.27 -2.32 26.38
C SER A 310 -1.70 -3.61 26.96
N ASP A 311 -0.52 -3.50 27.58
CA ASP A 311 -0.11 -4.38 28.68
C ASP A 311 0.94 -3.66 29.52
N SER A 312 0.45 -2.91 30.50
CA SER A 312 1.22 -2.46 31.67
C SER A 312 0.22 -2.32 32.81
N GLU A 313 0.32 -3.26 33.74
CA GLU A 313 -0.51 -3.44 34.95
C GLU A 313 -0.71 -2.14 35.76
N PRO A 314 -1.85 -2.00 36.47
CA PRO A 314 -2.09 -0.87 37.35
C PRO A 314 -1.52 -1.17 38.74
N ASP A 315 -0.49 -0.42 39.15
CA ASP A 315 -0.04 -0.43 40.56
C ASP A 315 -0.29 0.93 41.22
N ALA A 316 -0.77 0.87 42.46
CA ALA A 316 -1.59 1.88 43.09
C ALA A 316 -0.82 2.95 43.91
N LEU A 317 -1.45 4.14 44.02
CA LEU A 317 -1.51 5.11 45.15
C LEU A 317 -0.76 6.48 45.10
N CYS A 318 -1.57 7.50 45.45
CA CYS A 318 -1.31 8.87 45.96
C CYS A 318 -0.86 9.97 44.96
N GLY A 319 -1.47 11.16 44.81
CA GLY A 319 -2.55 11.92 45.46
C GLY A 319 -2.86 13.21 44.62
N PRO A 320 -3.75 14.12 45.05
CA PRO A 320 -4.58 14.93 44.14
C PRO A 320 -4.00 16.30 43.80
N VAL A 321 -4.02 16.71 42.51
CA VAL A 321 -3.83 18.12 42.12
C VAL A 321 -4.71 18.50 40.93
N ASN A 322 -5.72 19.32 41.24
CA ASN A 322 -6.29 20.41 40.46
C ASN A 322 -6.17 20.39 38.92
N SER A 323 -7.33 20.15 38.31
CA SER A 323 -7.89 20.83 37.13
C SER A 323 -7.04 21.90 36.43
N ASN A 324 -6.57 21.55 35.23
CA ASN A 324 -6.39 22.47 34.09
C ASN A 324 -6.61 21.67 32.78
N PRO A 325 -7.71 21.88 32.03
CA PRO A 325 -7.93 21.24 30.74
C PRO A 325 -7.39 22.15 29.62
N SER A 326 -6.09 22.09 29.35
CA SER A 326 -5.52 22.75 28.17
C SER A 326 -4.16 22.17 27.77
N GLN A 327 -4.13 20.87 27.50
CA GLN A 327 -3.17 20.31 26.54
C GLN A 327 -3.97 19.39 25.62
N GLY A 328 -4.41 19.98 24.51
CA GLY A 328 -5.08 19.26 23.44
C GLY A 328 -4.19 18.12 22.96
N VAL A 329 -4.81 16.94 22.94
CA VAL A 329 -4.41 15.74 22.23
C VAL A 329 -3.74 16.12 20.90
N GLN A 330 -2.43 15.92 20.79
CA GLN A 330 -1.75 15.96 19.49
C GLN A 330 -2.34 14.84 18.64
N PRO A 331 -2.97 15.12 17.47
CA PRO A 331 -3.46 14.07 16.62
C PRO A 331 -2.25 13.34 16.03
N THR A 332 -2.06 12.06 16.36
CA THR A 332 -1.01 11.17 15.82
C THR A 332 -1.25 10.78 14.35
N ASN A 333 -2.04 11.56 13.60
CA ASN A 333 -2.18 11.49 12.15
C ASN A 333 -1.26 12.54 11.53
N LEU A 334 0.04 12.28 11.43
CA LEU A 334 0.90 13.10 10.57
C LEU A 334 0.50 12.79 9.12
N PRO A 335 -0.07 13.75 8.38
CA PRO A 335 -0.50 13.50 7.00
C PRO A 335 0.73 13.22 6.14
N LEU A 336 0.62 12.27 5.21
CA LEU A 336 1.63 12.10 4.18
C LEU A 336 1.69 13.38 3.35
N VAL A 337 2.88 13.89 3.14
CA VAL A 337 3.07 15.13 2.39
C VAL A 337 3.66 14.81 1.04
N VAL A 338 2.93 15.10 -0.04
CA VAL A 338 3.45 15.03 -1.40
C VAL A 338 3.93 16.40 -1.80
N GLU A 339 5.20 16.49 -2.16
CA GLU A 339 5.85 17.70 -2.63
C GLU A 339 6.08 17.64 -4.14
N GLN A 340 5.90 18.78 -4.80
CA GLN A 340 6.06 18.91 -6.25
C GLN A 340 7.53 18.91 -6.66
N VAL A 341 7.83 18.16 -7.71
CA VAL A 341 9.15 18.17 -8.37
C VAL A 341 9.01 18.72 -9.79
N ARG A 342 9.91 19.64 -10.14
CA ARG A 342 9.98 20.24 -11.47
C ARG A 342 10.97 19.47 -12.33
N VAL A 343 10.49 19.02 -13.47
CA VAL A 343 11.31 18.46 -14.55
C VAL A 343 11.48 19.55 -15.61
N VAL A 344 12.71 20.00 -15.82
CA VAL A 344 13.06 21.07 -16.76
C VAL A 344 13.99 20.55 -17.86
N ASP A 345 13.97 21.19 -19.02
CA ASP A 345 14.97 20.97 -20.07
C ASP A 345 16.33 21.56 -19.66
N THR A 346 17.36 21.26 -20.46
CA THR A 346 18.68 21.90 -20.40
C THR A 346 18.62 23.43 -20.45
N ASP A 347 17.65 23.98 -21.21
CA ASP A 347 17.38 25.42 -21.31
C ASP A 347 16.57 26.00 -20.14
N GLY A 348 16.19 25.17 -19.15
CA GLY A 348 15.36 25.59 -18.01
C GLY A 348 13.85 25.65 -18.30
N ASN A 349 13.42 25.27 -19.50
CA ASN A 349 12.01 25.18 -19.86
C ASN A 349 11.31 24.03 -19.12
N LEU A 350 10.19 24.32 -18.45
CA LEU A 350 9.43 23.30 -17.73
C LEU A 350 8.84 22.26 -18.70
N LYS A 351 9.20 20.99 -18.51
CA LYS A 351 8.64 19.85 -19.25
C LYS A 351 7.48 19.21 -18.51
N VAL A 352 7.70 18.91 -17.23
CA VAL A 352 6.73 18.22 -16.39
C VAL A 352 6.77 18.82 -15.00
N LEU A 353 5.59 19.10 -14.45
CA LEU A 353 5.40 19.44 -13.05
C LEU A 353 4.42 18.42 -12.49
N TYR A 354 4.83 17.70 -11.44
CA TYR A 354 3.97 16.73 -10.80
C TYR A 354 4.14 16.77 -9.27
N PRO A 355 3.05 16.61 -8.50
CA PRO A 355 1.64 16.58 -8.97
C PRO A 355 1.14 17.98 -9.39
N SER A 356 0.49 18.09 -10.55
CA SER A 356 -0.18 19.33 -11.00
C SER A 356 -1.62 19.44 -10.50
N LYS A 357 -2.31 20.56 -10.78
CA LYS A 357 -3.70 20.79 -10.32
C LYS A 357 -4.71 19.75 -10.82
N THR A 358 -4.43 19.08 -11.94
CA THR A 358 -5.29 18.03 -12.54
C THR A 358 -4.87 16.62 -12.15
N ASP A 359 -3.66 16.45 -11.60
CA ASP A 359 -3.16 15.14 -11.18
C ASP A 359 -3.72 14.79 -9.79
N LEU A 360 -3.77 13.51 -9.42
CA LEU A 360 -4.47 12.99 -8.22
C LEU A 360 -6.00 13.21 -8.21
N ALA A 361 -6.61 13.74 -9.29
CA ALA A 361 -8.06 13.99 -9.35
C ALA A 361 -8.89 12.69 -9.35
N THR A 362 -8.43 11.66 -10.07
CA THR A 362 -9.05 10.32 -10.08
C THR A 362 -8.97 9.63 -8.71
N VAL A 363 -8.07 10.12 -7.88
CA VAL A 363 -7.74 9.60 -6.56
C VAL A 363 -8.44 10.39 -5.43
N SER A 364 -9.09 11.49 -5.78
CA SER A 364 -9.68 12.47 -4.86
C SER A 364 -10.82 11.93 -4.00
N SER A 365 -11.39 10.77 -4.32
CA SER A 365 -12.40 10.12 -3.46
C SER A 365 -11.79 9.45 -2.22
N LEU A 366 -10.51 9.08 -2.29
CA LEU A 366 -9.78 8.42 -1.20
C LEU A 366 -8.75 9.33 -0.55
N LEU A 367 -8.36 10.43 -1.20
CA LEU A 367 -7.34 11.37 -0.73
C LEU A 367 -7.92 12.76 -0.47
N THR A 368 -7.75 13.28 0.75
CA THR A 368 -8.01 14.70 1.03
C THR A 368 -6.77 15.52 0.68
N VAL A 369 -6.76 16.10 -0.52
CA VAL A 369 -5.68 16.96 -1.01
C VAL A 369 -5.80 18.35 -0.39
N ILE A 370 -5.05 18.59 0.69
CA ILE A 370 -4.89 19.94 1.25
C ILE A 370 -3.89 20.68 0.37
N ARG A 371 -4.36 21.68 -0.40
CA ARG A 371 -3.54 22.50 -1.31
C ARG A 371 -2.96 23.72 -0.63
#